data_AF-A0A926ZDE6-F1
#
_entry.id   AF-A0A926ZDE6-F1
#
_cell.length_a   1.000
_cell.length_b   1.000
_cell.length_c   1.000
_cell.angle_alpha   90.00
_cell.angle_beta   90.00
_cell.angle_gamma   90.00
#
_symmetry.space_group_name_H-M   'P 1'
#
loop_
_entity.id
_entity.type
_entity.pdbx_description
1 polymer ?
#
loop_
_entity_poly.entity_id
_entity_poly.type
_entity_poly.pdbx_seq_one_letter_code
_entity_poly.pdbx_strand_id
1 'polypeptide(L)'
;MQQCQQILVEWLAQMGLTLHSEKTRITHTLHPHAGKVGFDFLGFTVRQFPAGKHHTAHNAYGTPLGFKTLIQPSQTSIQRHQQKLKQILQRHQASTQSQLIDALNPVIIGWSNYFSTGVSSHAYQGLDNWLYLQLKNWATHRHPRKSQHWVAQRYWLIDRGEGWRFAASTPEGIQRLARHSHTAIQRHVKVQGQRSVFDADWIYWSTRMGRHPQVNQRVARLLKRQQGKCAVCHLFFKDRDLLEIDHFIPRAQGGKDEINNLQLLHRHCHDVKSANDSR
;
A
#
# COMPACT_ATOMS: atom_id res chain seq x y z
N MET A 1 20.86 5.14 22.99
CA MET A 1 20.83 5.76 21.64
C MET A 1 22.21 6.25 21.20
N GLN A 2 22.92 7.08 21.98
CA GLN A 2 24.28 7.52 21.61
C GLN A 2 25.29 6.35 21.50
N GLN A 3 25.28 5.41 22.45
CA GLN A 3 26.10 4.19 22.36
C GLN A 3 25.77 3.35 21.11
N CYS A 4 24.49 3.19 20.77
CA CYS A 4 24.07 2.49 19.55
C CYS A 4 24.60 3.19 18.29
N GLN A 5 24.60 4.52 18.26
CA GLN A 5 25.16 5.29 17.15
C GLN A 5 26.66 5.04 17.01
N GLN A 6 27.41 5.02 18.12
CA GLN A 6 28.84 4.74 18.10
C GLN A 6 29.15 3.33 17.57
N ILE A 7 28.48 2.31 18.08
CA ILE A 7 28.61 0.92 17.60
C ILE A 7 28.32 0.84 16.10
N LEU A 8 27.28 1.54 15.62
CA LEU A 8 26.91 1.54 14.21
C LEU A 8 27.96 2.26 13.34
N VAL A 9 28.57 3.34 13.83
CA VAL A 9 29.68 4.03 13.13
C VAL A 9 30.89 3.13 13.02
N GLU A 10 31.30 2.47 14.11
CA GLU A 10 32.43 1.54 14.13
C GLU A 10 32.20 0.35 13.18
N TRP A 11 30.97 -0.19 13.17
CA TRP A 11 30.60 -1.29 12.26
C TRP A 11 30.56 -0.86 10.78
N LEU A 12 29.98 0.31 10.46
CA LEU A 12 29.96 0.83 9.08
C LEU A 12 31.36 1.16 8.56
N ALA A 13 32.26 1.62 9.43
CA ALA A 13 33.64 1.93 9.05
C ALA A 13 34.39 0.70 8.55
N GLN A 14 34.10 -0.50 9.08
CA GLN A 14 34.66 -1.77 8.58
C GLN A 14 34.27 -2.05 7.12
N MET A 15 33.17 -1.46 6.63
CA MET A 15 32.70 -1.57 5.25
C MET A 15 33.07 -0.33 4.40
N GLY A 16 33.86 0.61 4.93
CA GLY A 16 34.19 1.86 4.25
C GLY A 16 33.03 2.86 4.15
N LEU A 17 32.00 2.72 4.97
CA LEU A 17 30.82 3.59 4.99
C LEU A 17 30.85 4.54 6.19
N THR A 18 30.33 5.75 6.00
CA THR A 18 30.21 6.76 7.07
C THR A 18 28.80 7.34 7.13
N LEU A 19 28.39 7.81 8.31
CA LEU A 19 27.09 8.47 8.48
C LEU A 19 27.18 9.93 8.02
N HIS A 20 26.19 10.36 7.24
CA HIS A 20 26.06 11.75 6.84
C HIS A 20 25.52 12.60 8.00
N SER A 21 26.39 13.40 8.61
CA SER A 21 26.11 14.19 9.83
C SER A 21 24.82 15.02 9.74
N GLU A 22 24.55 15.67 8.60
CA GLU A 22 23.34 16.50 8.44
C GLU A 22 22.03 15.71 8.29
N LYS A 23 22.09 14.47 7.79
CA LYS A 23 20.90 13.63 7.56
C LYS A 23 20.60 12.75 8.76
N THR A 24 21.61 12.45 9.56
CA THR A 24 21.48 11.60 10.75
C THR A 24 21.18 12.45 11.97
N ARG A 25 20.06 12.16 12.63
CA ARG A 25 19.73 12.76 13.93
C ARG A 25 18.99 11.79 14.82
N ILE A 26 19.17 11.94 16.12
CA ILE A 26 18.34 11.28 17.14
C ILE A 26 17.15 12.18 17.40
N THR A 27 15.94 11.63 17.34
CA THR A 27 14.69 12.36 17.62
C THR A 27 13.79 11.51 18.51
N HIS A 28 13.02 12.17 19.36
CA HIS A 28 11.98 11.52 20.15
C HIS A 28 10.63 11.67 19.44
N THR A 29 9.79 10.63 19.48
CA THR A 29 8.50 10.60 18.75
C THR A 29 7.38 11.38 19.44
N LEU A 30 7.41 11.52 20.78
CA LEU A 30 6.45 12.28 21.57
C LEU A 30 6.96 13.68 22.01
N HIS A 31 8.14 13.73 22.63
CA HIS A 31 8.73 14.95 23.17
C HIS A 31 9.72 15.62 22.20
N PRO A 32 9.90 16.95 22.26
CA PRO A 32 10.98 17.62 21.54
C PRO A 32 12.34 17.10 22.01
N HIS A 33 13.18 16.72 21.06
CA HIS A 33 14.59 16.40 21.29
C HIS A 33 15.37 16.92 20.09
N ALA A 34 16.29 17.87 20.32
CA ALA A 34 17.04 18.55 19.24
C ALA A 34 16.13 19.14 18.13
N GLY A 35 15.00 19.73 18.52
CA GLY A 35 14.12 20.53 17.65
C GLY A 35 12.88 19.81 17.13
N LYS A 36 13.02 18.71 16.36
CA LYS A 36 11.87 18.05 15.70
C LYS A 36 11.35 16.83 16.46
N VAL A 37 10.04 16.82 16.69
CA VAL A 37 9.30 15.66 17.23
C VAL A 37 8.93 14.72 16.09
N GLY A 38 9.30 13.44 16.23
CA GLY A 38 9.11 12.44 15.20
C GLY A 38 10.09 12.57 14.03
N PHE A 39 9.91 11.71 13.04
CA PHE A 39 10.79 11.63 11.87
C PHE A 39 10.03 11.15 10.63
N ASP A 40 10.61 11.42 9.46
CA ASP A 40 10.11 10.94 8.19
C ASP A 40 10.89 9.69 7.77
N PHE A 41 10.19 8.65 7.36
CA PHE A 41 10.78 7.41 6.85
C PHE A 41 9.90 6.82 5.74
N LEU A 42 10.51 6.52 4.59
CA LEU A 42 9.81 6.01 3.39
C LEU A 42 8.56 6.81 3.00
N GLY A 43 8.63 8.13 3.17
CA GLY A 43 7.51 9.03 2.84
C GLY A 43 6.41 9.09 3.89
N PHE A 44 6.57 8.44 5.05
CA PHE A 44 5.66 8.56 6.19
C PHE A 44 6.30 9.38 7.31
N THR A 45 5.53 10.27 7.93
CA THR A 45 5.88 10.89 9.20
C THR A 45 5.41 9.99 10.34
N VAL A 46 6.34 9.57 11.19
CA VAL A 46 6.09 8.80 12.41
C VAL A 46 6.15 9.74 13.61
N ARG A 47 5.01 9.95 14.27
CA ARG A 47 4.92 10.84 15.44
C ARG A 47 3.92 10.33 16.47
N GLN A 48 4.23 10.57 17.74
CA GLN A 48 3.32 10.36 18.85
C GLN A 48 2.71 11.69 19.30
N PHE A 49 1.44 11.62 19.70
CA PHE A 49 0.65 12.75 20.15
C PHE A 49 0.08 12.43 21.52
N PRO A 50 0.16 13.34 22.52
CA PRO A 50 -0.52 13.17 23.80
C PRO A 50 -2.00 12.90 23.57
N ALA A 51 -2.55 11.95 24.33
CA ALA A 51 -3.94 11.52 24.18
C ALA A 51 -4.60 11.39 25.54
N GLY A 52 -5.82 11.96 25.65
CA GLY A 52 -6.63 11.84 26.85
C GLY A 52 -7.07 10.41 27.15
N LYS A 53 -7.64 10.22 28.34
CA LYS A 53 -7.98 8.91 28.92
C LYS A 53 -8.83 8.01 28.01
N HIS A 54 -9.74 8.59 27.22
CA HIS A 54 -10.66 7.84 26.34
C HIS A 54 -10.11 7.55 24.94
N HIS A 55 -8.97 8.14 24.59
CA HIS A 55 -8.39 8.00 23.26
C HIS A 55 -7.00 7.38 23.31
N THR A 56 -6.36 7.28 24.46
CA THR A 56 -5.00 6.75 24.54
C THR A 56 -4.88 5.29 24.07
N ALA A 57 -3.72 4.95 23.53
CA ALA A 57 -3.39 3.56 23.25
C ALA A 57 -3.12 2.81 24.56
N HIS A 58 -3.32 1.50 24.55
CA HIS A 58 -3.04 0.62 25.69
C HIS A 58 -1.90 -0.34 25.34
N ASN A 59 -1.12 -0.73 26.36
CA ASN A 59 -0.16 -1.82 26.20
C ASN A 59 -0.88 -3.19 26.20
N ALA A 60 -0.11 -4.28 26.12
CA ALA A 60 -0.65 -5.65 26.12
C ALA A 60 -1.42 -6.01 27.41
N TYR A 61 -1.19 -5.30 28.51
CA TYR A 61 -1.83 -5.51 29.81
C TYR A 61 -3.00 -4.55 30.07
N GLY A 62 -3.43 -3.78 29.07
CA GLY A 62 -4.51 -2.81 29.22
C GLY A 62 -4.13 -1.53 29.96
N THR A 63 -2.84 -1.27 30.22
CA THR A 63 -2.38 -0.02 30.83
C THR A 63 -2.37 1.11 29.80
N PRO A 64 -2.95 2.29 30.09
CA PRO A 64 -2.94 3.43 29.18
C PRO A 64 -1.52 3.99 28.99
N LEU A 65 -1.15 4.29 27.74
CA LEU A 65 0.17 4.81 27.36
C LEU A 65 0.29 6.34 27.46
N GLY A 66 -0.83 7.05 27.54
CA GLY A 66 -0.88 8.53 27.51
C GLY A 66 -0.68 9.17 26.12
N PHE A 67 -0.51 8.39 25.06
CA PHE A 67 -0.31 8.91 23.69
C PHE A 67 -0.90 8.01 22.60
N LYS A 68 -1.06 8.56 21.40
CA LYS A 68 -1.31 7.82 20.14
C LYS A 68 -0.15 7.98 19.18
N THR A 69 0.22 6.91 18.49
CA THR A 69 1.16 6.99 17.37
C THR A 69 0.37 7.15 16.07
N LEU A 70 0.64 8.21 15.32
CA LEU A 70 0.11 8.40 13.97
C LEU A 70 1.26 8.28 12.98
N ILE A 71 1.06 7.41 11.99
CA ILE A 71 1.96 7.21 10.86
C ILE A 71 1.22 7.71 9.63
N GLN A 72 1.57 8.91 9.16
CA GLN A 72 0.82 9.65 8.14
C GLN A 72 1.72 9.91 6.93
N PRO A 73 1.17 10.13 5.72
CA PRO A 73 1.96 10.61 4.59
C PRO A 73 2.70 11.89 5.00
N SER A 74 4.01 11.95 4.74
CA SER A 74 4.83 13.10 5.09
C SER A 74 4.43 14.32 4.26
N GLN A 75 4.62 15.52 4.83
CA GLN A 75 4.32 16.76 4.11
C GLN A 75 5.10 16.85 2.79
N THR A 76 6.35 16.37 2.79
CA THR A 76 7.19 16.27 1.60
C THR A 76 6.61 15.34 0.54
N SER A 77 6.02 14.21 0.93
CA SER A 77 5.37 13.26 0.01
C SER A 77 4.08 13.83 -0.58
N ILE A 78 3.29 14.53 0.24
CA ILE A 78 2.08 15.22 -0.21
C ILE A 78 2.43 16.31 -1.23
N GLN A 79 3.42 17.15 -0.93
CA GLN A 79 3.87 18.21 -1.83
C GLN A 79 4.40 17.67 -3.17
N ARG A 80 5.21 16.61 -3.14
CA ARG A 80 5.70 15.94 -4.37
C ARG A 80 4.55 15.42 -5.22
N HIS A 81 3.52 14.85 -4.59
CA HIS A 81 2.34 14.38 -5.30
C HIS A 81 1.53 15.52 -5.92
N GLN A 82 1.28 16.59 -5.15
CA GLN A 82 0.64 17.80 -5.66
C GLN A 82 1.40 18.39 -6.86
N GLN A 83 2.74 18.46 -6.77
CA GLN A 83 3.58 18.94 -7.86
C GLN A 83 3.44 18.06 -9.11
N LYS A 84 3.42 16.73 -8.96
CA LYS A 84 3.22 15.80 -10.06
C LYS A 84 1.85 15.99 -10.72
N LEU A 85 0.78 16.09 -9.94
CA LEU A 85 -0.57 16.35 -10.45
C LEU A 85 -0.65 17.71 -11.17
N LYS A 86 -0.01 18.74 -10.61
CA LYS A 86 0.08 20.07 -11.23
C LYS A 86 0.79 20.03 -12.59
N GLN A 87 1.89 19.28 -12.69
CA GLN A 87 2.61 19.10 -13.97
C GLN A 87 1.73 18.41 -15.02
N ILE A 88 0.94 17.40 -14.62
CA ILE A 88 -0.02 16.74 -15.51
C ILE A 88 -1.06 17.74 -16.00
N LEU A 89 -1.68 18.50 -15.09
CA LEU A 89 -2.66 19.53 -15.45
C LEU A 89 -2.09 20.58 -16.41
N GLN A 90 -0.84 21.01 -16.21
CA GLN A 90 -0.16 21.96 -17.08
C GLN A 90 0.09 21.42 -18.49
N ARG A 91 0.47 20.14 -18.62
CA ARG A 91 0.66 19.49 -19.92
C ARG A 91 -0.67 19.27 -20.66
N HIS A 92 -1.73 18.99 -19.90
CA HIS A 92 -3.07 18.71 -20.42
C HIS A 92 -3.99 19.94 -20.45
N GLN A 93 -3.45 21.16 -20.55
CA GLN A 93 -4.26 22.40 -20.64
C GLN A 93 -5.22 22.38 -21.84
N ALA A 94 -4.73 21.95 -23.01
CA ALA A 94 -5.50 21.88 -24.24
C ALA A 94 -6.24 20.55 -24.44
N SER A 95 -5.86 19.49 -23.72
CA SER A 95 -6.43 18.14 -23.88
C SER A 95 -7.93 18.05 -23.62
N THR A 96 -8.54 16.98 -24.12
CA THR A 96 -9.92 16.64 -23.76
C THR A 96 -10.01 16.25 -22.29
N GLN A 97 -11.22 16.34 -21.74
CA GLN A 97 -11.48 15.93 -20.36
C GLN A 97 -11.13 14.46 -20.10
N SER A 98 -11.44 13.59 -21.05
CA SER A 98 -11.15 12.14 -20.96
C SER A 98 -9.65 11.87 -20.88
N GLN A 99 -8.85 12.46 -21.78
CA GLN A 99 -7.39 12.34 -21.75
C GLN A 99 -6.76 12.84 -20.44
N LEU A 100 -7.31 13.91 -19.86
CA LEU A 100 -6.85 14.40 -18.56
C LEU A 100 -7.16 13.40 -17.43
N ILE A 101 -8.33 12.77 -17.46
CA ILE A 101 -8.71 11.73 -16.49
C ILE A 101 -7.78 10.53 -16.62
N ASP A 102 -7.47 10.08 -17.84
CA ASP A 102 -6.53 8.97 -18.08
C ASP A 102 -5.13 9.25 -17.56
N ALA A 103 -4.65 10.49 -17.68
CA ALA A 103 -3.33 10.86 -17.17
C ALA A 103 -3.30 10.95 -15.63
N LEU A 104 -4.39 11.39 -14.99
CA LEU A 104 -4.45 11.58 -13.54
C LEU A 104 -4.72 10.26 -12.79
N ASN A 105 -5.61 9.41 -13.30
CA ASN A 105 -6.11 8.23 -12.57
C ASN A 105 -5.01 7.27 -12.11
N PRO A 106 -4.06 6.82 -12.95
CA PRO A 106 -3.00 5.91 -12.51
C PRO A 106 -2.13 6.51 -11.40
N VAL A 107 -1.89 7.82 -11.45
CA VAL A 107 -1.07 8.54 -10.46
C VAL A 107 -1.80 8.64 -9.13
N ILE A 108 -3.10 8.95 -9.15
CA ILE A 108 -3.96 9.02 -7.96
C ILE A 108 -4.09 7.64 -7.31
N ILE A 109 -4.40 6.61 -8.11
CA ILE A 109 -4.59 5.25 -7.63
C ILE A 109 -3.29 4.71 -7.04
N GLY A 110 -2.16 4.85 -7.75
CA GLY A 110 -0.87 4.38 -7.27
C GLY A 110 -0.43 5.03 -5.96
N TRP A 111 -0.58 6.36 -5.85
CA TRP A 111 -0.25 7.09 -4.63
C TRP A 111 -1.15 6.69 -3.45
N SER A 112 -2.46 6.59 -3.70
CA SER A 112 -3.42 6.19 -2.68
C SER A 112 -3.13 4.77 -2.18
N ASN A 113 -2.88 3.82 -3.08
CA ASN A 113 -2.53 2.44 -2.72
C ASN A 113 -1.26 2.37 -1.85
N TYR A 114 -0.20 3.10 -2.20
CA TYR A 114 1.04 3.13 -1.41
C TYR A 114 0.80 3.62 0.03
N PHE A 115 0.01 4.69 0.18
CA PHE A 115 -0.29 5.27 1.49
C PHE A 115 -1.47 4.62 2.23
N SER A 116 -2.10 3.59 1.66
CA SER A 116 -3.29 2.94 2.24
C SER A 116 -3.02 2.24 3.58
N THR A 117 -1.76 1.99 3.91
CA THR A 117 -1.34 1.29 5.13
C THR A 117 -1.26 2.22 6.35
N GLY A 118 -1.07 3.52 6.10
CA GLY A 118 -0.95 4.58 7.09
C GLY A 118 -2.29 5.18 7.52
N VAL A 119 -2.23 6.22 8.37
CA VAL A 119 -3.36 7.06 8.76
C VAL A 119 -3.52 8.16 7.69
N SER A 120 -4.03 7.79 6.52
CA SER A 120 -3.98 8.66 5.32
C SER A 120 -5.29 9.36 4.97
N SER A 121 -6.41 9.03 5.65
CA SER A 121 -7.74 9.56 5.31
C SER A 121 -7.82 11.08 5.26
N HIS A 122 -7.21 11.79 6.22
CA HIS A 122 -7.18 13.25 6.22
C HIS A 122 -6.33 13.82 5.06
N ALA A 123 -5.19 13.18 4.76
CA ALA A 123 -4.37 13.56 3.62
C ALA A 123 -5.10 13.35 2.29
N TYR A 124 -5.84 12.24 2.16
CA TYR A 124 -6.68 11.96 0.99
C TYR A 124 -7.74 13.03 0.76
N GLN A 125 -8.50 13.39 1.80
CA GLN A 125 -9.51 14.45 1.70
C GLN A 125 -8.88 15.81 1.34
N GLY A 126 -7.76 16.16 1.96
CA GLY A 126 -7.02 17.37 1.62
C GLY A 126 -6.55 17.41 0.16
N LEU A 127 -6.05 16.29 -0.36
CA LEU A 127 -5.63 16.15 -1.75
C LEU A 127 -6.81 16.21 -2.72
N ASP A 128 -7.93 15.56 -2.41
CA ASP A 128 -9.14 15.59 -3.23
C ASP A 128 -9.72 17.02 -3.32
N ASN A 129 -9.77 17.74 -2.20
CA ASN A 129 -10.21 19.14 -2.15
C ASN A 129 -9.26 20.05 -2.94
N TRP A 130 -7.95 19.89 -2.76
CA TRP A 130 -6.96 20.66 -3.50
C TRP A 130 -7.07 20.40 -5.01
N LEU A 131 -7.17 19.14 -5.42
CA LEU A 131 -7.28 18.73 -6.83
C LEU A 131 -8.57 19.26 -7.46
N TYR A 132 -9.68 19.24 -6.72
CA TYR A 132 -10.93 19.85 -7.17
C TYR A 132 -10.75 21.33 -7.54
N LEU A 133 -10.08 22.12 -6.70
CA LEU A 133 -9.80 23.52 -6.99
C LEU A 133 -8.93 23.68 -8.25
N GLN A 134 -7.92 22.83 -8.42
CA GLN A 134 -7.08 22.88 -9.62
C GLN A 134 -7.87 22.54 -10.90
N LEU A 135 -8.75 21.53 -10.83
CA LEU A 135 -9.62 21.15 -11.95
C LEU A 135 -10.65 22.22 -12.26
N LYS A 136 -11.21 22.88 -11.25
CA LYS A 136 -12.11 24.03 -11.43
C LYS A 136 -11.42 25.17 -12.17
N ASN A 137 -10.17 25.47 -11.82
CA ASN A 137 -9.39 26.48 -12.52
C ASN A 137 -9.11 26.07 -13.97
N TRP A 138 -8.67 24.83 -14.20
CA TRP A 138 -8.47 24.28 -15.54
C TRP A 138 -9.74 24.39 -16.40
N ALA A 139 -10.90 24.00 -15.85
CA ALA A 139 -12.17 24.04 -16.54
C ALA A 139 -12.66 25.47 -16.84
N THR A 140 -12.47 26.39 -15.90
CA THR A 140 -12.83 27.82 -16.07
C THR A 140 -11.96 28.49 -17.12
N HIS A 141 -10.65 28.22 -17.11
CA HIS A 141 -9.70 28.81 -18.06
C HIS A 141 -10.05 28.48 -19.52
N ARG A 142 -10.62 27.30 -19.76
CA ARG A 142 -11.09 26.88 -21.10
C ARG A 142 -12.35 27.59 -21.57
N HIS A 143 -13.10 28.22 -20.67
CA HIS A 143 -14.40 28.82 -20.97
C HIS A 143 -14.54 30.21 -20.34
N PRO A 144 -13.72 31.20 -20.78
CA PRO A 144 -13.68 32.52 -20.15
C PRO A 144 -15.00 33.30 -20.28
N ARG A 145 -15.86 32.95 -21.26
CA ARG A 145 -17.15 33.60 -21.51
C ARG A 145 -18.34 32.86 -20.89
N LYS A 146 -18.13 31.76 -20.17
CA LYS A 146 -19.21 30.95 -19.58
C LYS A 146 -19.28 31.17 -18.08
N SER A 147 -20.48 31.04 -17.52
CA SER A 147 -20.69 31.12 -16.08
C SER A 147 -20.08 29.92 -15.36
N GLN A 148 -19.74 30.11 -14.09
CA GLN A 148 -19.23 29.03 -13.23
C GLN A 148 -20.21 27.86 -13.12
N HIS A 149 -21.52 28.15 -13.11
CA HIS A 149 -22.57 27.14 -13.11
C HIS A 149 -22.54 26.26 -14.37
N TRP A 150 -22.40 26.89 -15.55
CA TRP A 150 -22.29 26.16 -16.81
C TRP A 150 -21.04 25.26 -16.83
N VAL A 151 -19.89 25.79 -16.36
CA VAL A 151 -18.64 25.00 -16.26
C VAL A 151 -18.84 23.81 -15.33
N ALA A 152 -19.46 24.00 -14.17
CA ALA A 152 -19.71 22.94 -13.22
C ALA A 152 -20.59 21.83 -13.84
N GLN A 153 -21.71 22.19 -14.48
CA GLN A 153 -22.58 21.23 -15.17
C GLN A 153 -21.90 20.49 -16.33
N ARG A 154 -20.98 21.17 -17.04
CA ARG A 154 -20.30 20.61 -18.23
C ARG A 154 -19.26 19.54 -17.89
N TYR A 155 -18.58 19.68 -16.75
CA TYR A 155 -17.42 18.85 -16.39
C TYR A 155 -17.64 17.98 -15.15
N TRP A 156 -18.58 18.34 -14.27
CA TRP A 156 -18.96 17.53 -13.10
C TRP A 156 -20.32 16.91 -13.30
N LEU A 157 -20.33 15.57 -13.38
CA LEU A 157 -21.57 14.79 -13.46
C LEU A 157 -22.02 14.40 -12.05
N ILE A 158 -23.34 14.33 -11.85
CA ILE A 158 -23.93 13.82 -10.62
C ILE A 158 -23.87 12.29 -10.69
N ASP A 159 -23.14 11.69 -9.76
CA ASP A 159 -23.09 10.25 -9.58
C ASP A 159 -24.05 9.85 -8.46
N ARG A 160 -24.91 8.85 -8.71
CA ARG A 160 -25.94 8.43 -7.75
C ARG A 160 -25.25 7.96 -6.46
N GLY A 161 -25.45 8.69 -5.36
CA GLY A 161 -24.90 8.38 -4.04
C GLY A 161 -23.48 8.89 -3.76
N GLU A 162 -22.71 9.34 -4.77
CA GLU A 162 -21.33 9.82 -4.58
C GLU A 162 -21.14 11.33 -4.86
N GLY A 163 -22.23 12.01 -5.23
CA GLY A 163 -22.25 13.46 -5.45
C GLY A 163 -21.59 13.88 -6.76
N TRP A 164 -20.99 15.08 -6.76
CA TRP A 164 -20.42 15.69 -7.96
C TRP A 164 -19.04 15.09 -8.28
N ARG A 165 -18.87 14.54 -9.50
CA ARG A 165 -17.63 13.91 -9.95
C ARG A 165 -17.15 14.51 -11.26
N PHE A 166 -15.86 14.86 -11.30
CA PHE A 166 -15.21 15.23 -12.55
C PHE A 166 -15.19 13.99 -13.47
N ALA A 167 -15.98 14.04 -14.54
CA ALA A 167 -16.26 12.88 -15.37
C ALA A 167 -16.58 13.27 -16.81
N ALA A 168 -16.14 12.43 -17.75
CA ALA A 168 -16.38 12.59 -19.18
C ALA A 168 -17.25 11.44 -19.69
N SER A 169 -18.25 11.77 -20.53
CA SER A 169 -18.98 10.77 -21.31
C SER A 169 -18.16 10.40 -22.54
N THR A 170 -17.77 9.14 -22.65
CA THR A 170 -17.09 8.54 -23.81
C THR A 170 -18.01 7.50 -24.47
N PRO A 171 -17.72 7.05 -25.70
CA PRO A 171 -18.49 5.98 -26.35
C PRO A 171 -18.57 4.68 -25.52
N GLU A 172 -17.54 4.42 -24.71
CA GLU A 172 -17.41 3.23 -23.84
C GLU A 172 -18.10 3.40 -22.48
N GLY A 173 -18.57 4.61 -22.16
CA GLY A 173 -19.30 4.91 -20.93
C GLY A 173 -18.82 6.18 -20.23
N ILE A 174 -19.18 6.31 -18.94
CA ILE A 174 -18.79 7.48 -18.14
C ILE A 174 -17.45 7.21 -17.47
N GLN A 175 -16.41 7.88 -17.95
CA GLN A 175 -15.08 7.87 -17.37
C GLN A 175 -15.01 8.87 -16.21
N ARG A 176 -14.61 8.40 -15.02
CA ARG A 176 -14.59 9.19 -13.80
C ARG A 176 -13.17 9.39 -13.29
N LEU A 177 -12.92 10.56 -12.73
CA LEU A 177 -11.70 10.79 -11.96
C LEU A 177 -11.73 9.96 -10.66
N ALA A 178 -10.62 9.27 -10.41
CA ALA A 178 -10.36 8.58 -9.16
C ALA A 178 -10.25 9.58 -8.01
N ARG A 179 -10.69 9.15 -6.82
CA ARG A 179 -10.57 9.91 -5.57
C ARG A 179 -9.62 9.20 -4.63
N HIS A 180 -8.75 9.96 -3.98
CA HIS A 180 -7.86 9.39 -2.98
C HIS A 180 -8.67 8.80 -1.83
N SER A 181 -9.72 9.52 -1.40
CA SER A 181 -10.60 9.14 -0.29
C SER A 181 -11.38 7.83 -0.50
N HIS A 182 -11.50 7.36 -1.75
CA HIS A 182 -12.18 6.09 -2.06
C HIS A 182 -11.28 4.87 -1.81
N THR A 183 -9.98 5.10 -1.62
CA THR A 183 -9.05 4.02 -1.29
C THR A 183 -9.22 3.66 0.19
N ALA A 184 -9.67 2.43 0.43
CA ALA A 184 -9.82 1.91 1.78
C ALA A 184 -8.45 1.82 2.49
N ILE A 185 -8.41 2.21 3.76
CA ILE A 185 -7.21 2.05 4.60
C ILE A 185 -7.07 0.58 4.97
N GLN A 186 -5.93 -0.02 4.62
CA GLN A 186 -5.62 -1.42 4.85
C GLN A 186 -4.55 -1.56 5.93
N ARG A 187 -4.95 -1.94 7.14
CA ARG A 187 -4.02 -2.10 8.26
C ARG A 187 -3.31 -3.45 8.20
N HIS A 188 -1.99 -3.43 8.35
CA HIS A 188 -1.23 -4.66 8.50
C HIS A 188 -1.46 -5.29 9.88
N VAL A 189 -1.57 -6.62 9.90
CA VAL A 189 -1.57 -7.40 11.12
C VAL A 189 -0.13 -7.51 11.63
N LYS A 190 0.12 -7.03 12.85
CA LYS A 190 1.46 -7.09 13.47
C LYS A 190 1.91 -8.53 13.68
N VAL A 191 3.21 -8.75 13.61
CA VAL A 191 3.85 -9.98 14.12
C VAL A 191 3.53 -10.12 15.60
N GLN A 192 3.15 -11.31 16.04
CA GLN A 192 2.80 -11.59 17.43
C GLN A 192 4.07 -11.72 18.28
N GLY A 193 4.18 -10.91 19.33
CA GLY A 193 5.24 -11.01 20.33
C GLY A 193 6.65 -10.96 19.72
N GLN A 194 7.48 -11.91 20.13
CA GLN A 194 8.87 -12.06 19.66
C GLN A 194 9.01 -13.07 18.53
N ARG A 195 7.90 -13.43 17.85
CA ARG A 195 7.96 -14.41 16.76
C ARG A 195 8.89 -13.94 15.66
N SER A 196 9.75 -14.84 15.22
CA SER A 196 10.76 -14.63 14.19
C SER A 196 10.54 -15.63 13.07
N VAL A 197 10.84 -15.28 11.82
CA VAL A 197 10.76 -16.26 10.71
C VAL A 197 11.66 -17.48 10.98
N PHE A 198 12.62 -17.34 11.90
CA PHE A 198 13.55 -18.38 12.32
C PHE A 198 13.16 -19.11 13.61
N ASP A 199 11.96 -18.88 14.18
CA ASP A 199 11.50 -19.49 15.44
C ASP A 199 10.90 -20.90 15.29
N ALA A 200 10.89 -21.44 14.06
CA ALA A 200 10.29 -22.71 13.69
C ALA A 200 8.77 -22.84 13.95
N ASP A 201 8.04 -21.74 14.19
CA ASP A 201 6.58 -21.72 14.30
C ASP A 201 5.92 -21.72 12.90
N TRP A 202 6.10 -22.83 12.19
CA TRP A 202 5.69 -22.98 10.79
C TRP A 202 4.17 -22.86 10.60
N ILE A 203 3.38 -23.18 11.63
CA ILE A 203 1.92 -23.05 11.61
C ILE A 203 1.54 -21.57 11.52
N TYR A 204 2.16 -20.73 12.35
CA TYR A 204 1.92 -19.29 12.32
C TYR A 204 2.38 -18.65 11.01
N TRP A 205 3.60 -18.97 10.55
CA TRP A 205 4.18 -18.36 9.35
C TRP A 205 3.48 -18.80 8.06
N SER A 206 3.09 -20.08 7.93
CA SER A 206 2.31 -20.55 6.77
C SER A 206 0.91 -19.93 6.71
N THR A 207 0.23 -19.81 7.86
CA THR A 207 -1.08 -19.14 7.95
C THR A 207 -0.97 -17.66 7.55
N ARG A 208 0.10 -16.98 7.96
CA ARG A 208 0.32 -15.58 7.62
C ARG A 208 0.73 -15.39 6.16
N MET A 209 1.48 -16.34 5.57
CA MET A 209 1.83 -16.36 4.16
C MET A 209 0.58 -16.36 3.27
N GLY A 210 -0.43 -17.16 3.60
CA GLY A 210 -1.71 -17.16 2.88
C GLY A 210 -2.50 -15.84 2.95
N ARG A 211 -2.16 -14.94 3.88
CA ARG A 211 -2.77 -13.59 4.01
C ARG A 211 -1.90 -12.49 3.41
N HIS A 212 -0.78 -12.83 2.79
CA HIS A 212 0.13 -11.85 2.22
C HIS A 212 -0.48 -11.22 0.95
N PRO A 213 -0.42 -9.88 0.76
CA PRO A 213 -1.07 -9.21 -0.39
C PRO A 213 -0.57 -9.66 -1.76
N GLN A 214 0.68 -10.11 -1.86
CA GLN A 214 1.25 -10.62 -3.12
C GLN A 214 0.88 -12.07 -3.41
N VAL A 215 0.27 -12.78 -2.45
CA VAL A 215 -0.16 -14.16 -2.65
C VAL A 215 -1.54 -14.14 -3.29
N ASN A 216 -1.65 -14.78 -4.45
CA ASN A 216 -2.93 -14.87 -5.15
C ASN A 216 -3.93 -15.75 -4.37
N GLN A 217 -5.22 -15.57 -4.64
CA GLN A 217 -6.30 -16.25 -3.91
C GLN A 217 -6.26 -17.79 -4.06
N ARG A 218 -5.74 -18.33 -5.17
CA ARG A 218 -5.63 -19.79 -5.35
C ARG A 218 -4.56 -20.36 -4.42
N VAL A 219 -3.37 -19.75 -4.41
CA VAL A 219 -2.26 -20.13 -3.52
C VAL A 219 -2.69 -20.00 -2.06
N ALA A 220 -3.36 -18.90 -1.68
CA ALA A 220 -3.87 -18.72 -0.31
C ALA A 220 -4.83 -19.84 0.13
N ARG A 221 -5.73 -20.27 -0.76
CA ARG A 221 -6.66 -21.39 -0.49
C ARG A 221 -5.91 -22.72 -0.35
N LEU A 222 -4.95 -23.00 -1.22
CA LEU A 222 -4.15 -24.22 -1.18
C LEU A 222 -3.25 -24.28 0.05
N LEU A 223 -2.58 -23.17 0.41
CA LEU A 223 -1.82 -23.05 1.66
C LEU A 223 -2.69 -23.40 2.87
N LYS A 224 -3.93 -22.92 2.92
CA LYS A 224 -4.89 -23.25 3.98
C LYS A 224 -5.28 -24.74 3.95
N ARG A 225 -5.64 -25.27 2.78
CA ARG A 225 -6.08 -26.68 2.60
C ARG A 225 -4.97 -27.67 2.97
N GLN A 226 -3.73 -27.37 2.59
CA GLN A 226 -2.55 -28.21 2.83
C GLN A 226 -1.82 -27.89 4.13
N GLN A 227 -2.40 -27.04 4.99
CA GLN A 227 -1.81 -26.64 6.27
C GLN A 227 -0.37 -26.14 6.15
N GLY A 228 -0.09 -25.41 5.05
CA GLY A 228 1.23 -24.85 4.78
C GLY A 228 2.28 -25.84 4.33
N LYS A 229 1.92 -27.08 3.99
CA LYS A 229 2.85 -28.14 3.57
C LYS A 229 2.78 -28.41 2.08
N CYS A 230 3.92 -28.77 1.49
CA CYS A 230 3.99 -29.29 0.14
C CYS A 230 3.28 -30.65 0.04
N ALA A 231 2.49 -30.87 -1.02
CA ALA A 231 1.77 -32.12 -1.19
C ALA A 231 2.69 -33.31 -1.55
N VAL A 232 3.91 -33.05 -2.03
CA VAL A 232 4.90 -34.08 -2.40
C VAL A 232 5.90 -34.35 -1.26
N CYS A 233 6.64 -33.34 -0.79
CA CYS A 233 7.68 -33.56 0.22
C CYS A 233 7.17 -33.43 1.67
N HIS A 234 5.93 -32.99 1.87
CA HIS A 234 5.29 -32.78 3.18
C HIS A 234 5.99 -31.79 4.12
N LEU A 235 7.04 -31.09 3.65
CA LEU A 235 7.70 -30.01 4.38
C LEU A 235 6.88 -28.73 4.30
N PHE A 236 7.05 -27.87 5.31
CA PHE A 236 6.42 -26.56 5.34
C PHE A 236 7.03 -25.61 4.32
N PHE A 237 6.17 -24.77 3.74
CA PHE A 237 6.59 -23.64 2.91
C PHE A 237 7.19 -22.52 3.76
N LYS A 238 8.30 -21.97 3.28
CA LYS A 238 9.04 -20.85 3.85
C LYS A 238 8.87 -19.60 2.99
N ASP A 239 9.22 -18.45 3.55
CA ASP A 239 9.06 -17.14 2.90
C ASP A 239 9.78 -17.02 1.55
N ARG A 240 10.93 -17.69 1.41
CA ARG A 240 11.76 -17.69 0.20
C ARG A 240 11.46 -18.86 -0.75
N ASP A 241 10.52 -19.74 -0.40
CA ASP A 241 10.18 -20.85 -1.26
C ASP A 241 9.41 -20.36 -2.49
N LEU A 242 9.80 -20.86 -3.66
CA LEU A 242 9.02 -20.69 -4.89
C LEU A 242 7.90 -21.73 -4.90
N LEU A 243 6.66 -21.25 -4.96
CA LEU A 243 5.45 -22.04 -4.86
C LEU A 243 4.83 -22.19 -6.25
N GLU A 244 4.60 -23.43 -6.66
CA GLU A 244 3.95 -23.74 -7.94
C GLU A 244 2.63 -24.47 -7.68
N ILE A 245 1.60 -24.12 -8.46
CA ILE A 245 0.33 -24.83 -8.45
C ILE A 245 0.41 -25.93 -9.50
N ASP A 246 0.09 -27.15 -9.09
CA ASP A 246 0.04 -28.34 -9.94
C ASP A 246 -1.33 -29.03 -9.82
N HIS A 247 -1.59 -29.98 -10.72
CA HIS A 247 -2.75 -30.85 -10.67
C HIS A 247 -2.41 -32.21 -10.02
N PHE A 248 -3.33 -32.79 -9.24
CA PHE A 248 -3.20 -34.17 -8.75
C PHE A 248 -3.24 -35.16 -9.92
N ILE A 249 -4.26 -35.04 -10.76
CA ILE A 249 -4.37 -35.72 -12.05
C ILE A 249 -3.91 -34.72 -13.11
N PRO A 250 -2.83 -35.01 -13.87
CA PRO A 250 -2.35 -34.13 -14.92
C PRO A 250 -3.43 -33.84 -15.96
N ARG A 251 -3.44 -32.62 -16.51
CA ARG A 251 -4.39 -32.25 -17.57
C ARG A 251 -4.27 -33.15 -18.80
N ALA A 252 -3.06 -33.61 -19.13
CA ALA A 252 -2.79 -34.55 -20.21
C ALA A 252 -3.48 -35.91 -19.99
N GLN A 253 -3.72 -36.30 -18.74
CA GLN A 253 -4.39 -37.54 -18.34
C GLN A 253 -5.87 -37.32 -18.00
N GLY A 254 -6.48 -36.23 -18.50
CA GLY A 254 -7.89 -35.91 -18.30
C GLY A 254 -8.22 -35.16 -17.00
N GLY A 255 -7.21 -34.70 -16.25
CA GLY A 255 -7.41 -33.90 -15.05
C GLY A 255 -8.04 -32.53 -15.32
N LYS A 256 -9.02 -32.14 -14.50
CA LYS A 256 -9.72 -30.84 -14.62
C LYS A 256 -9.02 -29.74 -13.83
N ASP A 257 -9.16 -28.49 -14.29
CA ASP A 257 -8.65 -27.30 -13.56
C ASP A 257 -9.63 -26.85 -12.47
N GLU A 258 -9.85 -27.73 -11.48
CA GLU A 258 -10.76 -27.50 -10.36
C GLU A 258 -10.00 -27.55 -9.04
N ILE A 259 -10.43 -26.76 -8.05
CA ILE A 259 -9.72 -26.62 -6.76
C ILE A 259 -9.43 -27.95 -6.07
N ASN A 260 -10.30 -28.95 -6.25
CA ASN A 260 -10.15 -30.29 -5.66
C ASN A 260 -8.99 -31.06 -6.30
N ASN A 261 -8.73 -30.85 -7.59
CA ASN A 261 -7.63 -31.41 -8.36
C ASN A 261 -6.36 -30.55 -8.28
N LEU A 262 -6.37 -29.40 -7.60
CA LEU A 262 -5.17 -28.56 -7.44
C LEU A 262 -4.41 -28.89 -6.16
N GLN A 263 -3.09 -28.84 -6.26
CA GLN A 263 -2.13 -28.94 -5.16
C GLN A 263 -1.03 -27.87 -5.30
N LEU A 264 -0.48 -27.44 -4.17
CA LEU A 264 0.63 -26.51 -4.09
C LEU A 264 1.90 -27.26 -3.75
N LEU A 265 2.95 -27.01 -4.52
CA LEU A 265 4.24 -27.69 -4.43
C LEU A 265 5.37 -26.67 -4.31
N HIS A 266 6.50 -27.10 -3.75
CA HIS A 266 7.75 -26.39 -3.99
C HIS A 266 8.11 -26.52 -5.47
N ARG A 267 8.75 -25.51 -6.05
CA ARG A 267 9.19 -25.55 -7.45
C ARG A 267 9.97 -26.83 -7.80
N HIS A 268 10.94 -27.22 -6.96
CA HIS A 268 11.70 -28.46 -7.18
C HIS A 268 10.82 -29.73 -7.09
N CYS A 269 9.80 -29.75 -6.23
CA CYS A 269 8.85 -30.86 -6.14
C CYS A 269 7.94 -30.92 -7.37
N HIS A 270 7.52 -29.76 -7.89
CA HIS A 270 6.76 -29.65 -9.12
C HIS A 270 7.55 -30.19 -10.32
N ASP A 271 8.82 -29.82 -10.44
CA ASP A 271 9.70 -30.29 -11.53
C ASP A 271 9.85 -31.82 -11.50
N VAL A 272 10.07 -32.39 -10.31
CA VAL A 272 10.18 -33.85 -10.11
C VAL A 272 8.86 -34.55 -10.47
N LYS A 273 7.72 -34.03 -10.01
CA LYS A 273 6.42 -34.63 -10.32
C LYS A 273 6.10 -34.57 -11.81
N SER A 274 6.30 -33.41 -12.43
CA SER A 274 6.06 -33.21 -13.87
C SER A 274 6.89 -34.19 -14.72
N ALA A 275 8.15 -34.44 -14.34
CA ALA A 275 9.00 -35.41 -15.01
C ALA A 275 8.50 -36.85 -14.88
N ASN A 276 7.87 -37.21 -13.74
CA ASN A 276 7.28 -38.53 -13.53
C ASN A 276 5.94 -38.69 -14.24
N ASP A 277 5.12 -37.64 -14.32
CA ASP A 277 3.82 -37.66 -15.00
C ASP A 277 3.93 -37.73 -16.53
N SER A 278 5.11 -37.39 -17.06
CA SER A 278 5.44 -37.42 -18.49
C SER A 278 6.02 -38.76 -18.97
N ARG A 279 6.19 -39.73 -18.06
CA ARG A 279 6.61 -41.11 -18.35
C ARG A 279 5.40 -42.04 -18.43
#